data_AF-A0A6P3BUE9-F1
#
_entry.id   AF-A0A6P3BUE9-F1
#
_cell.length_a   1.000
_cell.length_b   1.000
_cell.length_c   1.000
_cell.angle_alpha   90.00
_cell.angle_beta   90.00
_cell.angle_gamma   90.00
#
_symmetry.space_group_name_H-M   'P 1'
#
loop_
_entity.id
_entity.type
_entity.pdbx_description
1 polymer ?
#
loop_
_entity_poly.entity_id
_entity_poly.type
_entity_poly.pdbx_seq_one_letter_code
_entity_poly.pdbx_strand_id
1 'polypeptide(L)'
;MSKQEQFLWAVQTIVLANAINLSLEPEDAITQRHIFSATGTMGTLGDALYASERIPENLSAIDAANDFCGYMLSNLRENGDKVPSWFARS
;
A
#
# COMPACT_ATOMS: atom_id res chain seq x y z
N MET A 1 14.56 10.80 10.54
CA MET A 1 13.24 10.26 10.18
C MET A 1 12.77 9.31 11.26
N SER A 2 11.59 9.54 11.83
CA SER A 2 10.90 8.63 12.74
C SER A 2 10.53 7.31 12.04
N LYS A 3 10.15 6.29 12.82
CA LYS A 3 9.67 5.00 12.28
C LYS A 3 8.44 5.19 11.36
N GLN A 4 7.57 6.11 11.75
CA GLN A 4 6.40 6.53 10.98
C GLN A 4 6.79 7.20 9.65
N GLU A 5 7.74 8.14 9.68
CA GLU A 5 8.23 8.83 8.48
C GLU A 5 8.94 7.86 7.52
N GLN A 6 9.74 6.93 8.05
CA GLN A 6 10.39 5.88 7.27
C GLN A 6 9.38 4.98 6.57
N PHE A 7 8.33 4.57 7.30
CA PHE A 7 7.25 3.75 6.74
C PHE A 7 6.51 4.49 5.63
N LEU A 8 6.08 5.73 5.86
CA LEU A 8 5.34 6.52 4.87
C LEU A 8 6.18 6.79 3.62
N TRP A 9 7.48 7.09 3.78
CA TRP A 9 8.41 7.23 2.68
C TRP A 9 8.50 5.93 1.87
N ALA A 10 8.69 4.78 2.54
CA ALA A 10 8.79 3.49 1.87
C ALA A 10 7.50 3.13 1.12
N VAL A 11 6.33 3.30 1.74
CA VAL A 11 5.02 3.07 1.10
C VAL A 11 4.85 3.95 -0.13
N GLN A 12 5.18 5.25 -0.04
CA GLN A 12 5.13 6.15 -1.19
C GLN A 12 6.04 5.65 -2.33
N THR A 13 7.28 5.26 -2.02
CA THR A 13 8.23 4.74 -3.02
C THR A 13 7.70 3.48 -3.70
N ILE A 14 7.14 2.53 -2.93
CA ILE A 14 6.60 1.28 -3.46
C ILE A 14 5.37 1.55 -4.36
N VAL A 15 4.44 2.40 -3.91
CA VAL A 15 3.24 2.76 -4.68
C VAL A 15 3.62 3.43 -6.02
N LEU A 16 4.58 4.35 -6.00
CA LEU A 16 5.08 5.00 -7.22
C LEU A 16 5.75 4.01 -8.16
N ALA A 17 6.64 3.15 -7.65
CA ALA A 17 7.31 2.13 -8.46
C ALA A 17 6.30 1.15 -9.08
N ASN A 18 5.28 0.75 -8.32
CA ASN A 18 4.21 -0.13 -8.81
C ASN A 18 3.39 0.54 -9.91
N ALA A 19 2.97 1.80 -9.71
CA ALA A 19 2.23 2.56 -10.71
C ALA A 19 3.04 2.75 -12.00
N ILE A 20 4.34 3.04 -11.89
CA ILE A 20 5.24 3.12 -13.04
C ILE A 20 5.28 1.78 -13.76
N ASN A 21 5.57 0.69 -13.05
CA ASN A 21 5.68 -0.65 -13.64
C ASN A 21 4.42 -1.05 -14.42
N LEU A 22 3.24 -0.82 -13.85
CA LEU A 22 1.97 -1.17 -14.47
C LEU A 22 1.58 -0.24 -15.63
N SER A 23 2.19 0.96 -15.70
CA SER A 23 1.98 1.88 -16.82
C SER A 23 2.84 1.58 -18.05
N LEU A 24 3.82 0.68 -17.96
CA LEU A 24 4.75 0.37 -19.05
C LEU A 24 4.11 -0.45 -20.18
N GLU A 25 3.03 -1.17 -19.89
CA GLU A 25 2.30 -1.99 -20.86
C GLU A 25 1.00 -1.27 -21.29
N PRO A 26 0.88 -0.76 -22.53
CA PRO A 26 -0.23 0.11 -22.94
C PRO A 26 -1.62 -0.53 -22.80
N GLU A 27 -1.73 -1.82 -23.10
CA GLU A 27 -2.99 -2.58 -22.99
C GLU A 27 -3.41 -2.77 -21.52
N ASP A 28 -2.45 -3.04 -20.63
CA ASP A 28 -2.69 -3.17 -19.19
C ASP A 28 -2.96 -1.81 -18.55
N ALA A 29 -2.28 -0.75 -18.99
CA ALA A 29 -2.51 0.60 -18.51
C ALA A 29 -3.95 1.08 -18.80
N ILE A 30 -4.53 0.68 -19.94
CA ILE A 30 -5.92 0.99 -20.29
C ILE A 30 -6.90 0.17 -19.45
N THR A 31 -6.69 -1.14 -19.35
CA THR A 31 -7.61 -2.06 -18.67
C THR A 31 -7.57 -1.93 -17.14
N GLN A 32 -6.38 -1.70 -16.56
CA GLN A 32 -6.16 -1.58 -15.13
C GLN A 32 -6.21 -0.14 -14.61
N ARG A 33 -6.57 0.85 -15.45
CA ARG A 33 -6.67 2.27 -15.06
C ARG A 33 -7.54 2.52 -13.82
N HIS A 34 -8.56 1.69 -13.61
CA HIS A 34 -9.45 1.77 -12.45
C HIS A 34 -8.77 1.33 -11.14
N ILE A 35 -7.79 0.42 -11.22
CA ILE A 35 -6.92 0.00 -10.12
C ILE A 35 -5.97 1.16 -9.75
N PHE A 36 -5.45 1.88 -10.75
CA PHE A 36 -4.69 3.13 -10.57
C PHE A 36 -5.57 4.37 -10.41
N SER A 37 -6.88 4.20 -10.23
CA SER A 37 -7.76 5.35 -10.13
C SER A 37 -7.30 6.23 -8.97
N ALA A 38 -7.47 7.54 -9.15
CA ALA A 38 -7.17 8.51 -8.10
C ALA A 38 -7.86 8.12 -6.79
N THR A 39 -9.06 7.53 -6.88
CA THR A 39 -9.84 7.03 -5.74
C THR A 39 -9.17 5.85 -5.03
N GLY A 40 -8.68 4.84 -5.76
CA GLY A 40 -7.97 3.71 -5.17
C GLY A 40 -6.68 4.15 -4.47
N THR A 41 -5.91 5.02 -5.12
CA THR A 41 -4.68 5.59 -4.55
C THR A 41 -4.97 6.43 -3.30
N MET A 42 -6.01 7.27 -3.32
CA MET A 42 -6.43 8.06 -2.16
C MET A 42 -6.88 7.18 -0.98
N GLY A 43 -7.58 6.07 -1.25
CA GLY A 43 -7.94 5.09 -0.23
C GLY A 43 -6.71 4.47 0.43
N THR A 44 -5.75 4.01 -0.38
CA THR A 44 -4.48 3.43 0.09
C THR A 44 -3.67 4.42 0.92
N LEU A 45 -3.65 5.71 0.55
CA LEU A 45 -2.98 6.75 1.34
C LEU A 45 -3.62 6.93 2.73
N GLY A 46 -4.96 6.92 2.79
CA GLY A 46 -5.67 6.96 4.06
C GLY A 46 -5.34 5.75 4.94
N ASP A 47 -5.33 4.55 4.37
CA ASP A 47 -4.98 3.31 5.06
C ASP A 47 -3.51 3.33 5.53
N ALA A 48 -2.60 3.88 4.73
CA ALA A 48 -1.20 4.03 5.09
C ALA A 48 -1.01 4.99 6.27
N LEU A 49 -1.69 6.14 6.28
CA LEU A 49 -1.64 7.08 7.40
C LEU A 49 -2.14 6.41 8.70
N TYR A 50 -3.26 5.69 8.63
CA TYR A 50 -3.79 4.93 9.77
C TYR A 50 -2.81 3.86 10.28
N ALA A 51 -2.23 3.09 9.37
CA ALA A 51 -1.25 2.04 9.68
C ALA A 51 0.04 2.64 10.29
N SER A 52 0.46 3.82 9.83
CA SER A 52 1.71 4.45 10.23
C SER A 52 1.77 4.77 11.74
N GLU A 53 0.63 5.02 12.37
CA GLU A 53 0.50 5.26 13.81
C GLU A 53 0.49 3.96 14.65
N ARG A 54 0.39 2.80 14.00
CA ARG A 54 0.13 1.49 14.61
C ARG A 54 1.20 0.45 14.28
N ILE A 55 2.34 0.88 13.74
CA ILE A 55 3.44 -0.01 13.38
C ILE A 55 3.89 -0.77 14.64
N PRO A 56 3.78 -2.11 14.67
CA PRO A 56 4.21 -2.92 15.81
C PRO A 56 5.65 -2.63 16.21
N GLU A 57 5.95 -2.65 17.51
CA GLU A 57 7.30 -2.36 18.03
C GLU A 57 8.35 -3.32 17.44
N ASN A 58 7.97 -4.58 17.23
CA ASN A 58 8.81 -5.64 16.71
C ASN A 58 9.03 -5.64 15.18
N LEU A 59 8.31 -4.81 14.41
CA LEU A 59 8.54 -4.67 12.97
C LEU A 59 9.49 -3.51 12.69
N SER A 60 10.40 -3.64 11.72
CA SER A 60 11.07 -2.45 11.19
C SER A 60 10.11 -1.62 10.32
N ALA A 61 10.45 -0.37 10.02
CA ALA A 61 9.62 0.47 9.14
C ALA A 61 9.48 -0.12 7.73
N ILE A 62 10.54 -0.76 7.21
CA ILE A 62 10.55 -1.37 5.88
C ILE A 62 9.76 -2.68 5.86
N ASP A 63 9.85 -3.50 6.91
CA ASP A 63 9.07 -4.74 7.00
C ASP A 63 7.57 -4.44 7.07
N ALA A 64 7.19 -3.42 7.86
CA ALA A 64 5.82 -2.94 7.92
C ALA A 64 5.33 -2.39 6.57
N ALA A 65 6.18 -1.65 5.84
CA ALA A 65 5.84 -1.14 4.51
C ALA A 65 5.65 -2.27 3.49
N ASN A 66 6.50 -3.29 3.52
CA ASN A 66 6.39 -4.47 2.66
C ASN A 66 5.11 -5.26 2.95
N ASP A 67 4.79 -5.49 4.23
CA ASP A 67 3.56 -6.17 4.64
C ASP A 67 2.30 -5.41 4.20
N PHE A 68 2.27 -4.10 4.47
CA PHE A 68 1.18 -3.21 4.05
C PHE A 68 1.01 -3.18 2.52
N CYS A 69 2.08 -2.88 1.77
CA CYS A 69 2.02 -2.78 0.32
C CYS A 69 1.75 -4.14 -0.34
N GLY A 70 2.30 -5.23 0.20
CA GLY A 70 2.02 -6.58 -0.29
C GLY A 70 0.53 -6.90 -0.24
N TYR A 71 -0.13 -6.57 0.88
CA TYR A 71 -1.57 -6.74 1.01
C TYR A 71 -2.37 -5.80 0.09
N MET A 72 -2.06 -4.50 0.12
CA MET A 72 -2.85 -3.47 -0.57
C MET A 72 -2.70 -3.53 -2.09
N LEU A 73 -1.50 -3.77 -2.61
CA LEU A 73 -1.22 -3.73 -4.05
C LEU A 73 -1.51 -5.05 -4.76
N SER A 74 -1.61 -6.15 -4.03
CA SER A 74 -2.03 -7.45 -4.59
C SER A 74 -3.56 -7.63 -4.59
N ASN A 75 -4.32 -6.59 -4.25
CA ASN A 75 -5.79 -6.61 -4.14
C ASN A 75 -6.33 -7.75 -3.26
N LEU A 76 -5.59 -8.17 -2.22
CA LEU A 76 -5.95 -9.30 -1.37
C LEU A 76 -7.30 -9.09 -0.66
N ARG A 77 -7.65 -7.83 -0.34
CA ARG A 77 -8.98 -7.48 0.20
C ARG A 77 -10.12 -7.89 -0.75
N GLU A 78 -9.95 -7.67 -2.05
CA GLU A 78 -10.97 -8.04 -3.05
C GLU A 78 -11.03 -9.56 -3.25
N ASN A 79 -9.92 -10.25 -2.98
CA ASN A 79 -9.83 -11.72 -3.00
C ASN A 79 -10.39 -12.39 -1.73
N GLY A 80 -10.85 -11.61 -0.74
CA GLY A 80 -11.41 -12.12 0.51
C GLY A 80 -10.36 -12.54 1.55
N ASP A 81 -9.10 -12.17 1.35
CA ASP A 81 -8.04 -12.43 2.33
C ASP A 81 -8.22 -11.60 3.60
N LYS A 82 -7.63 -12.08 4.69
CA LYS A 82 -7.66 -11.37 5.97
C LYS A 82 -6.64 -10.23 5.97
N VAL A 83 -7.13 -9.03 6.27
CA VAL A 83 -6.26 -7.87 6.55
C VAL A 83 -5.38 -8.19 7.76
N PRO A 84 -4.05 -7.97 7.69
CA PRO A 84 -3.19 -8.06 8.85
C PRO A 84 -3.70 -7.19 10.00
N SER A 85 -3.74 -7.76 11.21
CA SER A 85 -4.46 -7.19 12.34
C SER A 85 -3.96 -5.82 12.78
N TRP A 86 -2.68 -5.50 12.55
CA TRP A 86 -2.09 -4.24 12.99
C TRP A 86 -2.52 -3.03 12.15
N PHE A 87 -3.04 -3.24 10.94
CA PHE A 87 -3.63 -2.17 10.12
C PHE A 87 -5.07 -2.44 9.66
N ALA A 88 -5.70 -3.50 10.17
CA ALA A 88 -7.13 -3.72 9.98
C ALA A 88 -7.94 -2.59 10.62
N ARG A 89 -8.92 -2.08 9.88
CA ARG A 89 -9.91 -1.11 10.40
C ARG A 89 -11.13 -1.87 10.90
N SER A 90 -11.59 -1.51 12.09
CA SER A 90 -12.82 -2.02 12.73
C SER A 90 -14.07 -1.57 11.98
#